data_AF-A0A7J9KV83-F1
#
_entry.id   AF-A0A7J9KV83-F1
#
_cell.length_a   1.000
_cell.length_b   1.000
_cell.length_c   1.000
_cell.angle_alpha   90.00
_cell.angle_beta   90.00
_cell.angle_gamma   90.00
#
_symmetry.space_group_name_H-M   'P 1'
#
loop_
_entity.id
_entity.type
_entity.pdbx_description
1 polymer ?
#
loop_
_entity_poly.entity_id
_entity_poly.type
_entity_poly.pdbx_seq_one_letter_code
_entity_poly.pdbx_strand_id
1 'polypeptide(L)'
;MAFLQCLKIQVDRVYSRVVNVPPFLKKLMKIIGMSEQWVAAQIKQKGDSKCIPWKTLKDIILANPDTKKSVDIFALSIYGLVVFPRALGHVDEAVTDLFDQLDRGLHQSQRFWQKYLSR
;
A
#
# COMPACT_ATOMS: atom_id res chain seq x y z
N MET A 1 16.14 5.68 -24.74
CA MET A 1 14.71 5.58 -24.32
C MET A 1 14.43 4.17 -23.77
N ALA A 2 15.03 3.78 -22.64
CA ALA A 2 14.95 2.40 -22.11
C ALA A 2 14.13 2.25 -20.82
N PHE A 3 13.66 3.36 -20.22
CA PHE A 3 12.96 3.34 -18.93
C PHE A 3 11.47 2.96 -19.00
N LEU A 4 10.81 3.20 -20.14
CA LEU A 4 9.36 2.96 -20.28
C LEU A 4 8.98 1.48 -20.39
N GLN A 5 9.89 0.61 -20.84
CA GLN A 5 9.63 -0.83 -20.96
C GLN A 5 9.80 -1.58 -19.64
N CYS A 6 10.63 -1.07 -18.72
CA CYS A 6 10.81 -1.66 -17.40
C CYS A 6 9.55 -1.51 -16.53
N LEU A 7 8.89 -0.35 -16.61
CA LEU A 7 7.63 -0.08 -15.90
C LEU A 7 6.50 -0.99 -16.38
N LYS A 8 6.33 -1.21 -17.69
CA LYS A 8 5.27 -2.08 -18.23
C LYS A 8 5.42 -3.55 -17.80
N ILE A 9 6.65 -4.07 -17.76
CA ILE A 9 6.91 -5.47 -17.41
C ILE A 9 6.78 -5.71 -15.90
N GLN A 10 7.12 -4.73 -15.05
CA GLN A 10 6.86 -4.83 -13.62
C GLN A 10 5.39 -4.67 -13.28
N VAL A 11 4.67 -3.75 -13.92
CA VAL A 11 3.22 -3.56 -13.75
C VAL A 11 2.51 -4.89 -14.02
N ASP A 12 2.75 -5.54 -15.17
CA ASP A 12 2.14 -6.84 -15.48
C ASP A 12 2.55 -7.96 -14.50
N ARG A 13 3.79 -7.94 -14.01
CA ARG A 13 4.29 -8.88 -12.98
C ARG A 13 3.73 -8.60 -11.58
N VAL A 14 3.39 -7.36 -11.25
CA VAL A 14 2.68 -6.96 -10.02
C VAL A 14 1.22 -7.42 -10.08
N TYR A 15 0.61 -7.45 -11.26
CA TYR A 15 -0.75 -7.93 -11.47
C TYR A 15 -0.89 -9.45 -11.65
N SER A 16 0.18 -10.19 -12.02
CA SER A 16 0.07 -11.62 -12.39
C SER A 16 0.36 -12.64 -11.28
N ARG A 17 0.59 -12.20 -10.03
CA ARG A 17 0.77 -13.13 -8.90
C ARG A 17 -0.44 -13.18 -7.97
N VAL A 18 -1.30 -14.15 -8.21
CA VAL A 18 -2.29 -14.63 -7.22
C VAL A 18 -1.53 -15.40 -6.13
N VAL A 19 -0.93 -14.69 -5.18
CA VAL A 19 -0.29 -15.27 -4.00
C VAL A 19 -1.07 -14.80 -2.79
N ASN A 20 -2.12 -15.54 -2.38
CA ASN A 20 -2.86 -15.39 -1.12
C ASN A 20 -2.72 -14.00 -0.47
N VAL A 21 -3.08 -12.98 -1.26
CA VAL A 21 -2.82 -11.60 -0.91
C VAL A 21 -3.87 -11.25 0.14
N PRO A 22 -3.51 -10.75 1.33
CA PRO A 22 -4.50 -10.34 2.30
C PRO A 22 -5.49 -9.38 1.63
N PRO A 23 -6.81 -9.52 1.87
CA PRO A 23 -7.78 -8.61 1.28
C PRO A 23 -7.33 -7.16 1.50
N PHE A 24 -7.44 -6.32 0.47
CA PHE A 24 -7.15 -4.87 0.52
C PHE A 24 -7.50 -4.22 1.86
N LEU A 25 -8.68 -4.56 2.36
CA LEU A 25 -9.22 -4.18 3.66
C LEU A 25 -8.28 -4.48 4.85
N LYS A 26 -7.74 -5.69 4.95
CA LYS A 26 -6.85 -6.11 6.04
C LYS A 26 -5.50 -5.38 5.99
N LYS A 27 -5.02 -5.06 4.79
CA LYS A 27 -3.77 -4.31 4.61
C LYS A 27 -3.92 -2.87 5.05
N LEU A 28 -5.01 -2.24 4.61
CA LEU A 28 -5.37 -0.90 5.04
C LEU A 28 -5.62 -0.84 6.54
N MET A 29 -6.26 -1.83 7.13
CA MET A 29 -6.42 -1.95 8.57
C MET A 29 -5.07 -1.94 9.30
N LYS A 30 -4.07 -2.68 8.80
CA LYS A 30 -2.72 -2.70 9.38
C LYS A 30 -2.02 -1.33 9.31
N ILE A 31 -2.17 -0.61 8.20
CA ILE A 31 -1.52 0.68 7.95
C ILE A 31 -2.22 1.81 8.71
N ILE A 32 -3.55 1.87 8.63
CA ILE A 32 -4.40 2.92 9.21
C ILE A 32 -4.57 2.71 10.72
N GLY A 33 -4.55 1.46 11.20
CA GLY A 33 -4.76 1.12 12.61
C GLY A 33 -6.20 1.28 13.10
N MET A 34 -7.16 1.47 12.19
CA MET A 34 -8.60 1.56 12.48
C MET A 34 -9.28 0.19 12.37
N SER A 35 -10.52 0.06 12.86
CA SER A 35 -11.27 -1.20 12.77
C SER A 35 -11.60 -1.58 11.33
N GLU A 36 -11.73 -2.89 11.07
CA GLU A 36 -12.11 -3.42 9.76
C GLU A 36 -13.42 -2.82 9.23
N GLN A 37 -14.42 -2.65 10.10
CA GLN A 37 -15.71 -2.05 9.75
C GLN A 37 -15.59 -0.59 9.30
N TRP A 38 -14.76 0.20 9.98
CA TRP A 38 -14.51 1.59 9.62
C TRP A 38 -13.81 1.66 8.26
N VAL A 39 -12.76 0.86 8.06
CA VAL A 39 -12.00 0.83 6.79
C VAL A 39 -12.89 0.37 5.63
N ALA A 40 -13.71 -0.66 5.83
CA ALA A 40 -14.64 -1.15 4.81
C ALA A 40 -15.64 -0.07 4.35
N ALA A 41 -16.11 0.78 5.27
CA ALA A 41 -17.02 1.88 4.94
C ALA A 41 -16.34 2.99 4.10
N GLN A 42 -15.02 3.11 4.14
CA GLN A 42 -14.26 4.10 3.39
C GLN A 42 -13.83 3.62 2.00
N ILE A 43 -13.75 2.31 1.80
CA ILE A 43 -13.39 1.72 0.51
C ILE A 43 -14.54 1.94 -0.47
N LYS A 44 -14.21 2.53 -1.62
CA LYS A 44 -15.13 2.69 -2.73
C LYS A 44 -14.64 1.86 -3.91
N GLN A 45 -15.57 1.18 -4.58
CA GLN A 45 -15.27 0.58 -5.87
C GLN A 45 -15.30 1.67 -6.94
N LYS A 46 -14.25 1.77 -7.74
CA LYS A 46 -14.16 2.75 -8.83
C LYS A 46 -13.61 2.04 -10.07
N GLY A 47 -14.51 1.69 -10.99
CA GLY A 47 -14.22 0.78 -12.09
C GLY A 47 -13.96 -0.64 -11.56
N ASP A 48 -12.91 -1.28 -12.06
CA ASP A 48 -12.57 -2.67 -11.73
C ASP A 48 -11.80 -2.82 -10.41
N SER A 49 -11.51 -1.73 -9.70
CA SER A 49 -10.65 -1.75 -8.52
C SER A 49 -11.23 -1.05 -7.30
N LYS A 50 -10.80 -1.53 -6.13
CA LYS A 50 -11.13 -0.95 -4.84
C LYS A 50 -10.15 0.17 -4.53
N CYS A 51 -10.68 1.30 -4.08
CA CYS A 51 -9.88 2.48 -3.82
C CYS A 51 -10.31 3.20 -2.54
N ILE A 52 -9.37 3.91 -1.92
CA ILE A 52 -9.62 4.80 -0.79
C ILE A 52 -9.39 6.25 -1.20
N PRO A 53 -10.30 7.18 -0.88
CA PRO A 53 -10.09 8.60 -1.14
C PRO A 53 -8.92 9.17 -0.33
N TRP A 54 -8.10 10.00 -0.97
CA TRP A 54 -7.02 10.75 -0.28
C TRP A 54 -7.53 11.59 0.88
N LYS A 55 -8.72 12.19 0.75
CA LYS A 55 -9.32 12.99 1.83
C LYS A 55 -9.41 12.21 3.14
N THR A 56 -9.89 10.97 3.08
CA THR A 56 -9.96 10.07 4.24
C THR A 56 -8.58 9.80 4.84
N LEU A 57 -7.56 9.54 4.01
CA LEU A 57 -6.19 9.31 4.50
C LEU A 57 -5.59 10.56 5.14
N LYS A 58 -5.84 11.74 4.56
CA LYS A 58 -5.43 13.03 5.11
C LYS A 58 -6.09 13.30 6.47
N ASP A 59 -7.38 13.00 6.61
CA ASP A 59 -8.10 13.18 7.88
C ASP A 59 -7.54 12.26 8.97
N ILE A 60 -7.16 11.02 8.63
CA ILE A 60 -6.48 10.10 9.56
C ILE A 60 -5.12 10.65 10.00
N ILE A 61 -4.30 11.15 9.06
CA ILE A 61 -2.98 11.74 9.36
C ILE A 61 -3.14 12.94 10.30
N LEU A 62 -4.18 13.75 10.09
CA LEU A 62 -4.46 14.92 10.92
C LEU A 62 -4.98 14.55 12.32
N ALA A 63 -5.77 13.47 12.42
CA ALA A 63 -6.36 13.02 13.67
C ALA A 63 -5.39 12.24 14.58
N ASN A 64 -4.34 11.60 14.04
CA ASN A 64 -3.39 10.80 14.79
C ASN A 64 -1.94 11.29 14.60
N PRO A 65 -1.34 12.02 15.58
CA PRO A 65 0.04 12.49 15.51
C PRO A 65 1.07 11.39 15.82
N ASP A 66 0.74 10.11 15.57
CA ASP A 66 1.75 9.06 15.56
C ASP A 66 2.62 9.26 14.32
N THR A 67 3.78 9.87 14.53
CA THR A 67 4.72 10.25 13.48
C THR A 67 5.17 9.07 12.62
N LYS A 68 5.11 7.83 13.14
CA LYS A 68 5.51 6.66 12.36
C LYS A 68 4.42 6.22 11.38
N LYS A 69 3.18 6.05 11.87
CA LYS A 69 2.05 5.61 11.05
C LYS A 69 1.63 6.65 10.02
N SER A 70 1.67 7.93 10.41
CA SER A 70 1.36 9.05 9.50
C SER A 70 2.34 9.13 8.34
N VAL A 71 3.63 8.85 8.56
CA VAL A 71 4.64 8.79 7.49
C VAL A 71 4.35 7.63 6.54
N ASP A 72 3.98 6.45 7.04
CA ASP A 72 3.61 5.31 6.18
C ASP A 72 2.36 5.61 5.34
N ILE A 73 1.32 6.23 5.92
CA ILE A 73 0.10 6.63 5.22
C ILE A 73 0.39 7.74 4.20
N PHE A 74 1.26 8.70 4.55
CA PHE A 74 1.67 9.78 3.66
C PHE A 74 2.47 9.26 2.48
N ALA A 75 3.44 8.36 2.72
CA ALA A 75 4.19 7.67 1.68
C ALA A 75 3.23 6.91 0.75
N LEU A 76 2.35 6.07 1.30
CA LEU A 76 1.34 5.33 0.54
C LEU A 76 0.53 6.25 -0.38
N SER A 77 0.16 7.43 0.13
CA SER A 77 -0.62 8.40 -0.60
C SER A 77 0.16 9.08 -1.73
N ILE A 78 1.42 9.46 -1.51
CA ILE A 78 2.27 10.01 -2.59
C ILE A 78 2.47 8.96 -3.69
N TYR A 79 2.78 7.72 -3.32
CA TYR A 79 2.96 6.66 -4.32
C TYR A 79 1.66 6.35 -5.09
N GLY A 80 0.52 6.30 -4.40
CA GLY A 80 -0.75 5.98 -5.06
C GLY A 80 -1.37 7.13 -5.85
N LEU A 81 -1.12 8.38 -5.46
CA LEU A 81 -1.69 9.55 -6.12
C LEU A 81 -0.79 10.15 -7.19
N VAL A 82 0.54 10.07 -7.03
CA VAL A 82 1.51 10.73 -7.92
C VAL A 82 2.21 9.74 -8.84
N VAL A 83 2.63 8.58 -8.32
CA VAL A 83 3.42 7.60 -9.10
C VAL A 83 2.52 6.66 -9.90
N PHE A 84 1.40 6.23 -9.31
CA PHE A 84 0.43 5.33 -9.95
C PHE A 84 -1.00 5.90 -9.92
N PRO A 85 -1.28 7.06 -10.53
CA PRO A 85 -2.61 7.65 -10.53
C PRO A 85 -3.58 6.81 -11.37
N ARG A 86 -4.16 5.77 -10.78
CA ARG A 86 -5.22 4.97 -11.39
C ARG A 86 -6.54 5.73 -11.39
N ALA A 87 -6.78 6.52 -10.35
CA ALA A 87 -7.92 7.43 -10.25
C ALA A 87 -7.53 8.68 -9.47
N LEU A 88 -7.83 9.87 -10.03
CA LEU A 88 -7.50 11.15 -9.40
C LEU A 88 -8.06 11.22 -7.97
N GLY A 89 -7.19 11.55 -7.01
CA GLY A 89 -7.54 11.70 -5.60
C GLY A 89 -7.85 10.40 -4.87
N HIS A 90 -7.55 9.23 -5.44
CA HIS A 90 -7.81 7.92 -4.84
C HIS A 90 -6.56 7.04 -4.88
N VAL A 91 -6.31 6.31 -3.80
CA VAL A 91 -5.27 5.28 -3.72
C VAL A 91 -5.91 3.93 -4.04
N ASP A 92 -5.30 3.20 -4.96
CA ASP A 92 -5.81 1.92 -5.45
C ASP A 92 -5.22 0.71 -4.72
N GLU A 93 -5.91 -0.43 -4.78
CA GLU A 93 -5.48 -1.72 -4.20
C GLU A 93 -4.06 -2.13 -4.61
N ALA A 94 -3.66 -1.90 -5.87
CA ALA A 94 -2.32 -2.26 -6.34
C ALA A 94 -1.20 -1.54 -5.57
N VAL A 95 -1.47 -0.32 -5.08
CA VAL A 95 -0.49 0.50 -4.35
C VAL A 95 -0.31 -0.03 -2.94
N THR A 96 -1.41 -0.37 -2.27
CA THR A 96 -1.34 -1.05 -0.96
C THR A 96 -0.72 -2.43 -1.05
N ASP A 97 -0.89 -3.11 -2.18
CA ASP A 97 -0.28 -4.40 -2.43
C ASP A 97 1.24 -4.30 -2.52
N LEU A 98 1.74 -3.27 -3.21
CA LEU A 98 3.16 -2.96 -3.25
C LEU A 98 3.72 -2.69 -1.84
N PHE A 99 3.03 -1.91 -1.03
CA PHE A 99 3.46 -1.62 0.35
C PHE A 99 3.48 -2.87 1.25
N ASP A 100 2.48 -3.75 1.15
CA ASP A 100 2.47 -5.03 1.90
C ASP A 100 3.61 -5.97 1.43
N GLN A 101 3.93 -5.97 0.14
CA GLN A 101 5.07 -6.72 -0.38
C GLN A 101 6.41 -6.17 0.12
N LEU A 102 6.57 -4.85 0.18
CA LEU A 102 7.76 -4.22 0.74
C LEU A 102 7.93 -4.57 2.22
N ASP A 103 6.86 -4.50 3.01
CA ASP A 103 6.87 -4.87 4.42
C ASP A 103 7.25 -6.35 4.64
N ARG A 104 6.71 -7.26 3.82
CA ARG A 104 7.10 -8.69 3.84
C ARG A 104 8.56 -8.91 3.42
N GLY A 105 9.04 -8.20 2.41
CA GLY A 105 10.42 -8.27 1.93
C GLY A 105 11.41 -7.76 2.98
N LEU A 106 11.05 -6.68 3.69
CA LEU A 106 11.80 -6.14 4.81
C LEU A 106 11.87 -7.14 5.97
N HIS A 107 10.76 -7.80 6.31
CA HIS A 107 10.75 -8.88 7.32
C HIS A 107 11.62 -10.08 6.93
N GLN A 108 11.65 -10.47 5.65
CA GLN A 108 12.53 -11.55 5.19
C GLN A 108 14.01 -11.14 5.27
N SER A 109 14.33 -9.88 4.92
CA SER A 109 15.68 -9.35 5.04
C SER A 109 16.12 -9.23 6.50
N GLN A 110 15.25 -8.84 7.43
CA GLN A 110 15.57 -8.76 8.86
C GLN A 110 15.88 -10.14 9.45
N ARG A 111 15.13 -11.20 9.08
CA ARG A 111 15.48 -12.58 9.48
C ARG A 111 16.80 -13.04 8.87
N PHE A 112 17.09 -12.61 7.65
CA PHE A 112 18.35 -12.91 6.99
C PHE A 112 19.53 -12.27 7.73
N TRP A 113 19.43 -11.00 8.11
CA TRP A 113 20.44 -10.29 8.89
C TRP A 113 20.57 -10.83 10.33
N GLN A 114 19.48 -11.16 11.01
CA GLN A 114 19.50 -11.84 12.32
C GLN A 114 20.23 -13.19 12.28
N LYS A 115 20.11 -13.94 11.19
CA LYS A 115 20.77 -15.25 11.03
C LYS A 115 22.29 -15.14 10.78
N TYR A 116 22.77 -13.99 10.33
CA TYR A 116 24.20 -13.73 10.07
C TYR A 116 24.91 -12.93 11.17
N LEU A 117 24.19 -12.16 11.99
CA LEU A 117 24.74 -11.39 13.12
C LEU A 117 24.80 -12.15 14.46
N SER A 118 24.27 -13.38 14.54
CA SER A 118 24.40 -14.27 15.71
C SER A 118 25.40 -15.41 15.51
N ARG A 119 26.47 -15.19 14.73
CA ARG A 119 27.66 -16.05 14.71
C ARG A 119 28.88 -15.30 15.23
#